data_AF-A0A536WJU5-F1
#
_entry.id   AF-A0A536WJU5-F1
#
_cell.length_a   1.000
_cell.length_b   1.000
_cell.length_c   1.000
_cell.angle_alpha   90.00
_cell.angle_beta   90.00
_cell.angle_gamma   90.00
#
_symmetry.space_group_name_H-M   'P 1'
#
loop_
_entity.id
_entity.type
_entity.pdbx_description
1 polymer ?
#
loop_
_entity_poly.entity_id
_entity_poly.type
_entity_poly.pdbx_seq_one_letter_code
_entity_poly.pdbx_strand_id
1 'polypeptide(L)'
;LDNKVLHGAAGYHVLTPLKLEGGEGLHVLVNRGWIAAGERSRLPAVPTPENVQTIEGIAVAPSRRFIELAPEAASGPLRQNLVPEREEKRLGLGLQPFVIEQTSDAQDGLAREWERPDTGVDRNRSYALQWYSLAALAALLYVALSFKRADSGRN
;
A
#
# COMPACT_ATOMS: atom_id res chain seq x y z
N LEU A 1 -0.94 5.27 -12.31
CA LEU A 1 0.42 5.24 -11.75
C LEU A 1 1.25 4.21 -12.49
N ASP A 2 2.42 4.62 -12.96
CA ASP A 2 3.40 3.81 -13.68
C ASP A 2 4.20 2.92 -12.73
N ASN A 3 4.86 1.93 -13.32
CA ASN A 3 5.84 1.05 -12.69
C ASN A 3 5.30 0.35 -11.44
N LYS A 4 4.02 -0.06 -11.49
CA LYS A 4 3.43 -0.93 -10.47
C LYS A 4 3.62 -2.37 -10.90
N VAL A 5 4.27 -3.15 -10.06
CA VAL A 5 4.52 -4.57 -10.33
C VAL A 5 3.47 -5.39 -9.60
N LEU A 6 2.77 -6.25 -10.34
CA LEU A 6 1.86 -7.24 -9.78
C LEU A 6 2.24 -8.61 -10.35
N HIS A 7 2.44 -9.61 -9.49
CA HIS A 7 2.87 -10.96 -9.87
C HIS A 7 4.11 -11.00 -10.78
N GLY A 8 5.06 -10.09 -10.57
CA GLY A 8 6.29 -10.00 -11.38
C GLY A 8 6.12 -9.32 -12.75
N ALA A 9 4.91 -8.90 -13.12
CA ALA A 9 4.65 -8.14 -14.33
C ALA A 9 4.56 -6.64 -14.02
N ALA A 10 5.21 -5.80 -14.82
CA ALA A 10 5.07 -4.35 -14.74
C ALA A 10 3.72 -3.90 -15.33
N GLY A 11 3.15 -2.84 -14.77
CA GLY A 11 1.86 -2.31 -15.20
C GLY A 11 1.50 -0.99 -14.54
N TYR A 12 0.24 -0.64 -14.69
CA TYR A 12 -0.31 0.66 -14.35
C TYR A 12 -1.46 0.53 -13.34
N HIS A 13 -1.48 1.34 -12.29
CA HIS A 13 -2.73 1.60 -11.56
C HIS A 13 -3.57 2.64 -12.28
N VAL A 14 -4.86 2.40 -12.41
CA VAL A 14 -5.80 3.34 -13.03
C VAL A 14 -6.46 4.18 -11.94
N LEU A 15 -6.18 5.48 -11.94
CA LEU A 15 -6.82 6.42 -11.02
C LEU A 15 -7.78 7.31 -11.79
N THR A 16 -9.00 7.41 -11.29
CA THR A 16 -10.06 8.20 -11.89
C THR A 16 -10.63 9.16 -10.83
N PRO A 17 -10.69 10.48 -11.10
CA PRO A 17 -11.45 11.39 -10.26
C PRO A 17 -12.94 11.08 -10.37
N LEU A 18 -13.57 10.76 -9.25
CA LEU A 18 -15.02 10.57 -9.15
C LEU A 18 -15.63 11.83 -8.52
N LYS A 19 -16.57 12.45 -9.23
CA LYS A 19 -17.37 13.55 -8.67
C LYS A 19 -18.37 13.00 -7.66
N LEU A 20 -18.40 13.57 -6.46
CA LEU A 20 -19.36 13.18 -5.43
C LEU A 20 -20.73 13.79 -5.74
N GLU A 21 -21.78 12.96 -5.68
CA GLU A 21 -23.16 13.41 -5.81
C GLU A 21 -23.52 14.31 -4.61
N GLY A 22 -24.17 15.44 -4.87
CA GLY A 22 -24.60 16.40 -3.83
C GLY A 22 -23.49 17.26 -3.20
N GLY A 23 -22.21 17.01 -3.50
CA GLY A 23 -21.10 17.86 -3.08
C GLY A 23 -20.91 19.06 -4.02
N GLU A 24 -20.45 20.19 -3.49
CA GLU A 24 -20.14 21.45 -4.23
C GLU A 24 -18.95 21.28 -5.21
N GLY A 25 -19.04 20.35 -6.17
CA GLY A 25 -17.93 20.06 -7.09
C GLY A 25 -16.74 19.35 -6.43
N LEU A 26 -16.96 18.68 -5.30
CA LEU A 26 -15.94 17.86 -4.64
C LEU A 26 -15.72 16.54 -5.40
N HIS A 27 -14.47 16.14 -5.49
CA HIS A 27 -14.04 14.93 -6.17
C HIS A 27 -13.20 14.06 -5.23
N VAL A 28 -13.29 12.75 -5.39
CA VAL A 28 -12.42 11.78 -4.71
C VAL A 28 -11.64 11.01 -5.77
N LEU A 29 -10.35 10.76 -5.52
CA LEU A 29 -9.58 9.89 -6.38
C LEU A 29 -9.92 8.44 -6.07
N VAL A 30 -10.33 7.69 -7.10
CA VAL A 30 -10.58 6.26 -7.01
C VAL A 30 -9.48 5.52 -7.77
N ASN A 31 -8.73 4.68 -7.06
CA ASN A 31 -7.85 3.69 -7.66
C ASN A 31 -8.69 2.45 -8.01
N ARG A 32 -8.95 2.28 -9.31
CA ARG A 32 -9.87 1.25 -9.83
C ARG A 32 -9.23 -0.13 -9.95
N GLY A 33 -7.91 -0.19 -9.97
CA GLY A 33 -7.14 -1.43 -10.08
C GLY A 33 -5.89 -1.29 -10.94
N TRP A 34 -5.20 -2.42 -11.09
CA TRP A 34 -3.97 -2.59 -11.87
C TRP A 34 -4.27 -3.20 -13.25
N ILE A 35 -3.53 -2.78 -14.27
CA ILE A 35 -3.53 -3.36 -15.61
C ILE A 35 -2.10 -3.54 -16.12
N ALA A 36 -1.83 -4.66 -16.80
CA ALA A 36 -0.50 -4.95 -17.32
C ALA A 36 -0.04 -3.90 -18.34
N ALA A 37 1.25 -3.54 -18.28
CA ALA A 37 1.87 -2.76 -19.32
C ALA A 37 2.07 -3.66 -20.53
N GLY A 38 1.24 -3.49 -21.57
CA GLY A 38 1.45 -4.10 -22.88
C GLY A 38 2.62 -3.44 -23.60
N GLU A 39 2.40 -3.00 -24.85
CA GLU A 39 3.38 -2.17 -25.54
C GLU A 39 3.51 -0.79 -24.87
N ARG A 40 4.73 -0.39 -24.49
CA ARG A 40 4.99 0.91 -23.82
C ARG A 40 4.53 2.13 -24.64
N SER A 41 4.40 1.99 -25.96
CA SER A 41 3.93 3.03 -26.88
C SER A 41 2.41 3.23 -26.87
N ARG A 42 1.64 2.29 -26.30
CA ARG A 42 0.17 2.33 -26.32
C ARG A 42 -0.41 2.08 -24.94
N LEU A 43 -1.05 3.11 -24.38
CA LEU A 43 -1.76 2.98 -23.11
C LEU A 43 -2.97 2.03 -23.28
N PRO A 44 -3.23 1.14 -22.30
CA PRO A 44 -4.42 0.32 -22.29
C PRO A 44 -5.69 1.19 -22.29
N ALA A 45 -6.67 0.84 -23.11
CA ALA A 45 -7.98 1.47 -23.04
C ALA A 45 -8.72 0.95 -21.81
N VAL A 46 -9.13 1.84 -20.91
CA VAL A 46 -9.91 1.48 -19.72
C VAL A 46 -11.34 1.98 -19.90
N PRO A 47 -12.34 1.10 -19.98
CA PRO A 47 -13.74 1.53 -20.05
C PRO A 47 -14.09 2.31 -18.79
N THR A 48 -14.58 3.53 -18.98
CA THR A 48 -14.95 4.43 -17.89
C THR A 48 -16.43 4.77 -18.05
N PRO A 49 -17.31 4.32 -17.14
CA PRO A 49 -18.72 4.67 -17.18
C PRO A 49 -18.93 6.17 -16.99
N GLU A 50 -19.88 6.74 -17.73
CA GLU A 50 -20.25 8.18 -17.62
C GLU A 50 -21.50 8.42 -16.75
N ASN A 51 -22.19 7.35 -16.35
CA ASN A 51 -23.37 7.41 -15.49
C ASN A 51 -22.98 7.39 -14.00
N VAL A 52 -23.97 7.57 -13.13
CA VAL A 52 -23.80 7.46 -11.67
C VAL A 52 -23.31 6.06 -11.32
N GLN A 53 -22.23 5.99 -10.53
CA GLN A 53 -21.59 4.75 -10.09
C GLN A 53 -21.54 4.70 -8.56
N THR A 54 -21.86 3.54 -8.00
CA THR A 54 -21.63 3.24 -6.59
C THR A 54 -20.30 2.49 -6.47
N ILE A 55 -19.34 3.08 -5.76
CA ILE A 55 -18.01 2.51 -5.56
C ILE A 55 -17.88 2.07 -4.11
N GLU A 56 -17.50 0.81 -3.91
CA GLU A 56 -17.09 0.27 -2.61
C GLU A 56 -15.57 0.11 -2.59
N GLY A 57 -14.93 0.45 -1.48
CA GLY A 57 -13.49 0.39 -1.37
C GLY A 57 -12.96 0.82 0.00
N ILE A 58 -11.64 0.77 0.11
CA ILE A 58 -10.91 1.17 1.31
C ILE A 58 -10.37 2.58 1.12
N ALA A 59 -10.71 3.50 2.02
CA ALA A 59 -10.12 4.83 2.03
C ALA A 59 -8.71 4.79 2.60
N VAL A 60 -7.73 5.18 1.80
CA VAL A 60 -6.31 5.21 2.19
C VAL A 60 -5.74 6.61 2.04
N ALA A 61 -4.90 7.00 2.99
CA ALA A 61 -4.07 8.18 2.84
C ALA A 61 -2.92 7.84 1.87
N PRO A 62 -2.74 8.59 0.77
CA PRO A 62 -1.62 8.34 -0.13
C PRO A 62 -0.31 8.48 0.63
N SER A 63 0.54 7.46 0.52
CA SER A 63 1.80 7.40 1.26
C SER A 63 2.72 8.53 0.80
N ARG A 64 3.14 9.38 1.75
CA ARG A 64 4.08 10.49 1.52
C ARG A 64 5.53 10.06 1.35
N ARG A 65 5.83 8.78 1.58
CA ARG A 65 7.12 8.19 1.21
C ARG A 65 7.03 7.99 -0.30
N PHE A 66 7.87 8.55 -1.15
CA PHE A 66 9.26 8.14 -1.34
C PHE A 66 10.02 9.12 -2.25
N ILE A 67 11.34 8.90 -2.29
CA ILE A 67 12.39 9.66 -3.00
C ILE A 67 12.05 9.83 -4.49
N GLU A 68 11.86 11.07 -4.93
CA GLU A 68 11.83 11.43 -6.35
C GLU A 68 13.28 11.44 -6.87
N LEU A 69 13.64 10.49 -7.73
CA LEU A 69 14.97 10.45 -8.38
C LEU A 69 15.13 11.56 -9.43
N ALA A 70 14.03 12.20 -9.84
CA ALA A 70 14.02 13.45 -10.60
C ALA A 70 12.64 14.12 -10.44
N PRO A 71 12.55 15.47 -10.46
CA PRO A 71 11.29 16.17 -10.58
C PRO A 71 10.80 15.99 -12.03
N GLU A 72 10.19 14.85 -12.33
CA GLU A 72 9.71 14.60 -13.68
C GLU A 72 8.45 15.41 -13.93
N ALA A 73 8.58 16.42 -14.78
CA ALA A 73 7.47 17.09 -15.44
C ALA A 73 6.84 16.12 -16.45
N ALA A 74 6.14 15.09 -15.96
CA ALA A 74 5.40 14.17 -16.81
C ALA A 74 4.22 14.92 -17.46
N SER A 75 4.44 15.44 -18.67
CA SER A 75 3.40 15.99 -19.53
C SER A 75 2.63 14.81 -20.15
N GLY A 76 1.52 14.41 -19.52
CA GLY A 76 0.69 13.28 -19.95
C GLY A 76 -0.12 12.64 -18.81
N PRO A 77 -0.98 11.65 -19.12
CA PRO A 77 -1.81 10.95 -18.11
C PRO A 77 -1.00 9.98 -17.24
N LEU A 78 0.21 9.62 -17.65
CA LEU A 78 1.07 8.69 -16.94
C LEU A 78 1.81 9.39 -15.79
N ARG A 79 1.89 8.72 -14.64
CA ARG A 79 2.41 9.27 -13.38
C ARG A 79 3.21 8.23 -12.66
N GLN A 80 4.47 8.49 -12.32
CA GLN A 80 5.19 7.60 -11.40
C GLN A 80 4.61 7.69 -9.97
N ASN A 81 4.19 8.89 -9.55
CA ASN A 81 3.77 9.16 -8.17
C ASN A 81 2.42 9.89 -8.10
N LEU A 82 1.67 9.64 -7.02
CA LEU A 82 0.44 10.38 -6.69
C LEU A 82 0.71 11.36 -5.55
N VAL A 83 0.57 12.65 -5.83
CA VAL A 83 0.61 13.71 -4.82
C VAL A 83 -0.68 14.50 -4.94
N PRO A 84 -1.69 14.28 -4.07
CA PRO A 84 -3.03 14.84 -4.22
C PRO A 84 -3.03 16.35 -4.52
N GLU A 85 -2.18 17.12 -3.84
CA GLU A 85 -2.09 18.57 -3.97
C GLU A 85 -1.56 19.01 -5.36
N ARG A 86 -0.69 18.20 -5.98
CA ARG A 86 -0.22 18.43 -7.36
C ARG A 86 -1.28 18.02 -8.39
N GLU A 87 -2.07 17.00 -8.07
CA GLU A 87 -3.17 16.53 -8.92
C GLU A 87 -4.34 17.52 -8.91
N GLU A 88 -4.65 18.09 -7.74
CA GLU A 88 -5.68 19.12 -7.53
C GLU A 88 -5.40 20.35 -8.40
N LYS A 89 -4.18 20.90 -8.31
CA LYS A 89 -3.75 22.07 -9.10
C LYS A 89 -3.79 21.84 -10.61
N ARG A 90 -3.54 20.61 -11.07
CA ARG A 90 -3.52 20.28 -12.49
C ARG A 90 -4.92 20.05 -13.05
N LEU A 91 -5.74 19.31 -12.30
CA LEU A 91 -7.10 18.97 -12.73
C LEU A 91 -8.04 20.16 -12.53
N GLY A 92 -7.70 21.12 -11.66
CA GLY A 92 -8.57 22.24 -11.32
C GLY A 92 -9.83 21.79 -10.56
N LEU A 93 -9.76 20.64 -9.89
CA LEU A 93 -10.88 20.03 -9.17
C LEU A 93 -10.55 20.04 -7.68
N GLY A 94 -11.54 20.29 -6.81
CA GLY A 94 -11.37 20.12 -5.36
C GLY A 94 -11.30 18.64 -4.99
N LEU A 95 -10.09 18.13 -4.75
CA LEU A 95 -9.84 16.72 -4.42
C LEU A 95 -9.86 16.49 -2.91
N GLN A 96 -10.50 15.40 -2.48
CA GLN A 96 -10.39 14.93 -1.11
C GLN A 96 -8.96 14.45 -0.79
N PRO A 97 -8.48 14.61 0.46
CA PRO A 97 -7.09 14.28 0.85
C PRO A 97 -6.85 12.78 1.05
N PHE A 98 -7.61 11.93 0.37
CA PHE A 98 -7.51 10.47 0.42
C PHE A 98 -7.86 9.85 -0.94
N VAL A 99 -7.46 8.59 -1.12
CA VAL A 99 -7.76 7.79 -2.30
C VAL A 99 -8.61 6.61 -1.88
N ILE A 100 -9.60 6.24 -2.68
CA ILE A 100 -10.36 5.00 -2.49
C ILE A 100 -9.70 3.91 -3.32
N GLU A 101 -9.23 2.85 -2.66
CA GLU A 101 -8.85 1.60 -3.31
C GLU A 101 -10.12 0.76 -3.53
N GLN A 102 -10.59 0.72 -4.77
CA GLN A 102 -11.84 0.04 -5.12
C GLN A 102 -11.73 -1.46 -4.83
N THR A 103 -12.75 -2.03 -4.18
CA THR A 103 -12.86 -3.46 -3.91
C THR A 103 -14.01 -4.11 -4.66
N SER A 104 -14.99 -3.34 -5.12
CA SER A 104 -16.10 -3.84 -5.93
C SER A 104 -15.60 -4.35 -7.29
N ASP A 105 -16.14 -5.47 -7.75
CA ASP A 105 -15.90 -5.95 -9.10
C ASP A 105 -16.72 -5.12 -10.10
N ALA A 106 -16.02 -4.46 -11.04
CA ALA A 106 -16.65 -3.68 -12.10
C ALA A 106 -16.53 -4.32 -13.49
N GLN A 107 -16.05 -5.58 -13.60
CA GLN A 107 -15.88 -6.31 -14.87
C GLN A 107 -15.08 -5.53 -15.95
N ASP A 108 -14.19 -4.64 -15.52
CA ASP A 108 -13.40 -3.74 -16.35
C ASP A 108 -12.00 -4.31 -16.69
N GLY A 109 -11.74 -5.56 -16.30
CA GLY A 109 -10.46 -6.24 -16.51
C GLY A 109 -9.33 -5.74 -15.61
N LEU A 110 -9.62 -4.91 -14.60
CA LEU A 110 -8.62 -4.40 -13.67
C LEU A 110 -8.43 -5.35 -12.46
N ALA A 111 -7.18 -5.63 -12.12
CA ALA A 111 -6.84 -6.41 -10.93
C ALA A 111 -6.90 -5.53 -9.67
N ARG A 112 -7.63 -5.96 -8.64
CA ARG A 112 -7.81 -5.22 -7.37
C ARG A 112 -7.12 -5.94 -6.23
N GLU A 113 -5.86 -6.27 -6.45
CA GLU A 113 -5.00 -6.93 -5.47
C GLU A 113 -4.17 -5.87 -4.74
N TRP A 114 -4.74 -5.34 -3.66
CA TRP A 114 -4.07 -4.33 -2.86
C TRP A 114 -3.09 -4.99 -1.90
N GLU A 115 -1.81 -4.56 -1.93
CA GLU A 115 -0.83 -4.94 -0.91
C GLU A 115 -1.35 -4.46 0.44
N ARG A 116 -1.81 -5.41 1.26
CA ARG A 116 -2.11 -5.11 2.66
C ARG A 116 -0.79 -4.72 3.32
N PRO A 117 -0.73 -3.62 4.08
CA PRO A 117 0.43 -3.35 4.91
C PRO A 117 0.74 -4.60 5.72
N ASP A 118 1.91 -5.21 5.50
CA ASP A 118 2.35 -6.31 6.33
C ASP A 118 2.39 -5.77 7.76
N THR A 119 1.54 -6.33 8.61
CA THR A 119 1.41 -5.92 10.01
C THR A 119 2.67 -6.27 10.82
N GLY A 120 3.70 -6.86 10.17
CA GLY A 120 4.95 -7.23 10.79
C GLY A 120 4.77 -8.35 11.81
N VAL A 121 3.64 -9.07 11.73
CA VAL A 121 3.30 -10.13 12.71
C VAL A 121 4.36 -11.22 12.70
N ASP A 122 4.89 -11.58 11.53
CA ASP A 122 5.95 -12.58 11.42
C ASP A 122 7.30 -12.09 11.98
N ARG A 123 7.56 -10.79 11.89
CA ARG A 123 8.71 -10.15 12.55
C ARG A 123 8.57 -10.24 14.07
N ASN A 124 7.38 -10.02 14.61
CA ASN A 124 7.11 -10.11 16.04
C ASN A 124 7.28 -11.54 16.58
N ARG A 125 6.90 -12.55 15.78
CA ARG A 125 7.14 -13.98 16.13
C ARG A 125 8.62 -14.30 16.26
N SER A 126 9.45 -13.78 15.34
CA SER A 126 10.90 -13.98 15.37
C SER A 126 11.53 -13.34 16.62
N TYR A 127 11.11 -12.14 16.99
CA TYR A 127 11.56 -11.48 18.22
C TYR A 127 11.09 -12.21 19.48
N ALA A 128 9.85 -12.69 19.52
CA ALA A 128 9.35 -13.47 20.65
C ALA A 128 10.19 -14.74 20.88
N LEU A 129 10.53 -15.47 19.81
CA LEU A 129 11.38 -16.66 19.90
C LEU A 129 12.76 -16.34 20.47
N GLN A 130 13.37 -15.23 20.05
CA GLN A 130 14.66 -14.77 20.59
C GLN A 130 14.57 -14.50 22.09
N TRP A 131 13.57 -13.73 22.53
CA TRP A 131 13.39 -13.38 23.94
C TRP A 131 13.10 -14.60 24.80
N TYR A 132 12.27 -15.54 24.33
CA TYR A 132 12.03 -16.79 25.06
C TYR A 132 13.27 -17.68 25.14
N SER A 133 14.09 -17.72 24.08
CA SER A 133 15.35 -18.47 24.10
C SER A 133 16.34 -17.89 25.11
N LEU A 134 16.46 -16.55 25.17
CA LEU A 134 17.29 -15.86 26.16
C LEU A 134 16.79 -16.09 27.59
N ALA A 135 15.47 -15.99 27.81
CA ALA A 135 14.87 -16.25 29.11
C ALA A 135 15.08 -17.70 29.57
N ALA A 136 14.90 -18.67 28.67
CA ALA A 136 15.14 -20.09 28.95
C ALA A 136 16.61 -20.36 29.28
N LEU A 137 17.55 -19.78 28.50
CA LEU A 137 18.97 -19.90 28.78
C LEU A 137 19.34 -19.29 30.13
N ALA A 138 18.83 -18.11 30.45
CA ALA A 138 19.05 -17.46 31.74
C ALA A 138 18.52 -18.30 32.91
N ALA A 139 17.32 -18.88 32.77
CA ALA A 139 16.73 -19.76 33.77
C ALA A 139 17.58 -21.03 33.98
N LEU A 140 18.03 -21.67 32.89
CA LEU A 140 18.90 -22.86 32.96
C LEU A 140 20.23 -22.55 33.66
N LEU A 141 20.87 -21.44 33.31
CA LEU A 141 22.11 -20.99 33.94
C LEU A 141 21.91 -20.68 35.43
N TYR A 142 20.82 -19.99 35.78
CA TYR A 142 20.49 -19.68 37.17
C TYR A 142 20.32 -20.96 38.00
N VAL A 143 19.56 -21.93 37.50
CA VAL A 143 19.34 -23.21 38.18
C VAL A 143 20.65 -23.99 38.32
N ALA A 144 21.43 -24.13 37.25
CA ALA A 144 22.71 -24.86 37.27
C ALA A 144 23.73 -24.24 38.23
N LEU A 145 23.86 -22.91 38.23
CA LEU A 145 24.77 -22.19 39.14
C LEU A 145 24.29 -22.25 40.60
N SER A 146 22.99 -22.25 40.85
CA SER A 146 22.42 -22.35 42.20
C SER A 146 22.70 -23.72 42.83
N PHE A 147 22.55 -24.81 42.07
CA PHE A 147 22.90 -26.15 42.55
C PHE A 147 24.41 -26.33 42.74
N LYS A 148 25.24 -25.84 41.81
CA LYS A 148 26.71 -25.92 41.95
C LYS A 148 27.23 -25.17 43.18
N ARG A 149 26.60 -24.04 43.54
CA ARG A 149 26.98 -23.24 44.72
C ARG A 149 26.55 -23.89 46.03
N ALA A 150 25.44 -24.63 46.04
CA ALA A 150 25.00 -25.40 47.21
C ALA A 150 25.95 -26.56 47.54
N ASP A 151 26.55 -27.20 46.53
CA ASP A 151 27.53 -28.28 46.72
C ASP A 151 28.89 -27.76 47.21
N SER A 152 29.32 -26.57 46.79
CA SER A 152 30.59 -25.96 47.28
C SER A 152 30.51 -25.38 48.69
N GLY A 153 29.32 -25.14 49.25
CA GLY A 153 29.14 -24.63 50.62
C GLY A 153 29.08 -25.72 51.70
N ARG A 154 29.26 -26.99 51.33
CA ARG A 154 29.06 -28.16 52.19
C ARG A 154 30.34 -28.96 52.47
N ASN A 155 31.51 -28.37 52.22
CA ASN A 155 32.83 -28.90 52.59
C ASN A 155 33.51 -27.98 53.61
#